data_AF-A0A8T7IZB4-F1
#
_entry.id   AF-A0A8T7IZB4-F1
#
_cell.length_a   1.000
_cell.length_b   1.000
_cell.length_c   1.000
_cell.angle_alpha   90.00
_cell.angle_beta   90.00
_cell.angle_gamma   90.00
#
_symmetry.space_group_name_H-M   'P 1'
#
loop_
_entity.id
_entity.type
_entity.pdbx_description
1 polymer ?
#
loop_
_entity_poly.entity_id
_entity_poly.type
_entity_poly.pdbx_seq_one_letter_code
_entity_poly.pdbx_strand_id
1 'polypeptide(L)'
;MSNQVDPNQVLKTWFYRSVKLMVFVAIITTFYLIYLDAWVQQKMSGPKWQTPIKVYARPLQLYPHLYLNPQELISELKLLNYRKSTSVREPGQYKQNDEMVTFYRREFVYVDGAVLPQKVRVSFENNRVTDVETYSQNQWNQEAISMLEPLLISRESDDNNEHREIINLATVPEWMIDTLITVEDKNFYHHNGISPFAIARALLANIRAGRKVQGGSTLTQQLAKNLLLNDSRKSYIRKIKEAFIALILDYRFSKDAILEAYFNEIYLGQNGNNGVHGFALASKFYFDKPLAELERHEFALLVAMVKGPSYYNPLRQQKRALARRDLVLQLMVSDNVIDNKEYEYFIQQPMQVVNKVGQGKSRFPSYMQLVMRELKALQLPEQHEANGLLVFTGLDPVLQKNYEKLFNRSIKQLEKQHKLQDINGAVISLSLDNASISALVGDKHANSFGFNRALDANRNIGSLIKPAVYLTALA
;
A
#
# COMPACT_ATOMS: atom_id res chain seq x y z
N MET A 1 -63.29 52.62 -12.15
CA MET A 1 -62.19 52.07 -11.33
C MET A 1 -61.36 51.14 -12.22
N SER A 2 -60.24 51.64 -12.75
CA SER A 2 -59.26 50.85 -13.50
C SER A 2 -57.90 51.41 -13.09
N ASN A 3 -57.27 50.80 -12.10
CA ASN A 3 -55.89 51.10 -11.73
C ASN A 3 -55.00 50.59 -12.87
N GLN A 4 -54.64 51.47 -13.81
CA GLN A 4 -53.52 51.22 -14.71
C GLN A 4 -52.25 51.18 -13.87
N VAL A 5 -51.84 49.97 -13.49
CA VAL A 5 -50.56 49.72 -12.84
C VAL A 5 -49.47 50.04 -13.86
N ASP A 6 -48.65 51.05 -13.58
CA ASP A 6 -47.51 51.43 -14.41
C ASP A 6 -46.55 50.22 -14.53
N PRO A 7 -46.36 49.64 -15.73
CA PRO A 7 -45.53 48.45 -15.92
C PRO A 7 -44.08 48.67 -15.47
N ASN A 8 -43.60 49.91 -15.45
CA ASN A 8 -42.26 50.26 -14.98
C ASN A 8 -42.11 50.16 -13.44
N GLN A 9 -43.18 50.35 -12.67
CA GLN A 9 -43.13 50.16 -11.21
C GLN A 9 -43.07 48.67 -10.83
N VAL A 10 -43.77 47.83 -11.58
CA VAL A 10 -43.74 46.37 -11.40
C VAL A 10 -42.34 45.83 -11.69
N LEU A 11 -41.73 46.24 -12.83
CA LEU A 11 -40.37 45.86 -13.20
C LEU A 11 -39.32 46.31 -12.17
N LYS A 12 -39.40 47.55 -11.67
CA LYS A 12 -38.51 48.04 -10.61
C LYS A 12 -38.67 47.23 -9.32
N THR A 13 -39.89 46.90 -8.93
CA THR A 13 -40.16 46.11 -7.72
C THR A 13 -39.61 44.69 -7.83
N TRP A 14 -39.79 44.03 -8.97
CA TRP A 14 -39.19 42.72 -9.24
C TRP A 14 -37.66 42.78 -9.30
N PHE A 15 -37.08 43.83 -9.88
CA PHE A 15 -35.63 44.04 -9.86
C PHE A 15 -35.08 44.16 -8.45
N TYR A 16 -35.66 45.02 -7.59
CA TYR A 16 -35.22 45.15 -6.20
C TYR A 16 -35.43 43.88 -5.37
N ARG A 17 -36.51 43.13 -5.62
CA ARG A 17 -36.73 41.81 -4.99
C ARG A 17 -35.68 40.79 -5.42
N SER A 18 -35.33 40.75 -6.70
CA SER A 18 -34.28 39.88 -7.23
C SER A 18 -32.91 40.24 -6.67
N VAL A 19 -32.59 41.53 -6.55
CA VAL A 19 -31.34 42.00 -5.93
C VAL A 19 -31.30 41.64 -4.44
N LYS A 20 -32.38 41.88 -3.68
CA LYS A 20 -32.46 41.48 -2.27
C LYS A 20 -32.30 39.96 -2.09
N LEU A 21 -32.93 39.18 -2.95
CA LEU A 21 -32.79 37.71 -2.96
C LEU A 21 -31.35 37.30 -3.29
N MET A 22 -30.72 37.92 -4.29
CA MET A 22 -29.32 37.65 -4.65
C MET A 22 -28.36 37.95 -3.49
N VAL A 23 -28.54 39.08 -2.80
CA VAL A 23 -27.74 39.44 -1.62
C VAL A 23 -27.98 38.44 -0.49
N PHE A 24 -29.23 38.06 -0.22
CA PHE A 24 -29.55 37.07 0.81
C PHE A 24 -28.90 35.70 0.52
N VAL A 25 -28.98 35.23 -0.73
CA VAL A 25 -28.32 33.99 -1.18
C VAL A 25 -26.81 34.11 -1.08
N ALA A 26 -26.22 35.24 -1.44
CA ALA A 26 -24.77 35.48 -1.32
C ALA A 26 -24.31 35.41 0.15
N ILE A 27 -25.06 36.00 1.07
CA ILE A 27 -24.77 35.95 2.52
C ILE A 27 -24.82 34.49 3.01
N ILE A 28 -25.90 33.75 2.71
CA ILE A 28 -26.02 32.34 3.10
C ILE A 28 -24.87 31.51 2.52
N THR A 29 -24.54 31.71 1.25
CA THR A 29 -23.46 31.00 0.57
C THR A 29 -22.12 31.31 1.21
N THR A 30 -21.89 32.57 1.61
CA THR A 30 -20.66 32.99 2.31
C THR A 30 -20.53 32.30 3.66
N PHE A 31 -21.58 32.29 4.49
CA PHE A 31 -21.58 31.56 5.75
C PHE A 31 -21.36 30.05 5.54
N TYR A 32 -21.96 29.49 4.49
CA TYR A 32 -21.76 28.09 4.15
C TYR A 32 -20.31 27.79 3.72
N LEU A 33 -19.67 28.69 2.96
CA LEU A 33 -18.26 28.56 2.58
C LEU A 33 -17.33 28.66 3.79
N ILE A 34 -17.60 29.57 4.73
CA ILE A 34 -16.84 29.68 5.98
C ILE A 34 -16.97 28.39 6.81
N TYR A 35 -18.20 27.86 6.92
CA TYR A 35 -18.43 26.58 7.56
C TYR A 35 -17.67 25.43 6.88
N LEU A 36 -17.76 25.35 5.54
CA LEU A 36 -17.04 24.34 4.77
C LEU A 36 -15.53 24.47 4.94
N ASP A 37 -15.00 25.69 4.97
CA ASP A 37 -13.58 25.95 5.14
C ASP A 37 -13.09 25.48 6.51
N ALA A 38 -13.80 25.81 7.60
CA ALA A 38 -13.49 25.32 8.93
C ALA A 38 -13.53 23.78 9.00
N TRP A 39 -14.53 23.17 8.36
CA TRP A 39 -14.66 21.71 8.28
C TRP A 39 -13.55 21.05 7.46
N VAL A 40 -13.16 21.64 6.33
CA VAL A 40 -12.04 21.18 5.49
C VAL A 40 -10.73 21.28 6.27
N GLN A 41 -10.48 22.41 6.93
CA GLN A 41 -9.29 22.60 7.75
C GLN A 41 -9.19 21.53 8.83
N GLN A 42 -10.25 21.34 9.63
CA GLN A 42 -10.28 20.33 10.69
C GLN A 42 -9.96 18.92 10.16
N LYS A 43 -10.54 18.55 9.01
CA LYS A 43 -10.36 17.22 8.42
C LYS A 43 -9.00 17.03 7.74
N MET A 44 -8.36 18.12 7.30
CA MET A 44 -7.06 18.09 6.64
C MET A 44 -5.87 18.33 7.58
N SER A 45 -6.07 18.98 8.74
CA SER A 45 -5.04 19.31 9.73
C SER A 45 -4.81 18.23 10.78
N GLY A 46 -5.75 17.30 10.96
CA GLY A 46 -5.57 16.10 11.79
C GLY A 46 -4.85 14.97 11.03
N PRO A 47 -4.61 13.81 11.68
CA PRO A 47 -4.20 12.61 10.96
C PRO A 47 -5.26 12.27 9.91
N LYS A 48 -4.95 12.56 8.64
CA LYS A 48 -5.86 12.38 7.50
C LYS A 48 -6.33 10.93 7.35
N TRP A 49 -5.51 10.00 7.86
CA TRP A 49 -5.70 8.56 7.78
C TRP A 49 -5.26 7.91 9.08
N GLN A 50 -5.98 6.88 9.51
CA GLN A 50 -5.47 5.95 10.52
C GLN A 50 -4.38 5.10 9.86
N THR A 51 -3.17 5.18 10.39
CA THR A 51 -2.06 4.33 9.95
C THR A 51 -2.16 2.97 10.65
N PRO A 52 -2.26 1.86 9.91
CA PRO A 52 -2.35 0.54 10.52
C PRO A 52 -1.08 0.20 11.28
N ILE A 53 -1.22 -0.67 12.29
CA ILE A 53 -0.08 -1.34 12.93
C ILE A 53 0.60 -2.20 11.86
N LYS A 54 1.91 -1.99 11.67
CA LYS A 54 2.71 -2.76 10.71
C LYS A 54 3.54 -3.76 11.49
N VAL A 55 3.30 -5.05 11.23
CA VAL A 55 4.01 -6.14 11.91
C VAL A 55 5.06 -6.69 10.95
N TYR A 56 6.32 -6.63 11.37
CA TYR A 56 7.50 -7.04 10.62
C TYR A 56 8.13 -8.30 11.24
N ALA A 57 8.69 -9.14 10.38
CA ALA A 57 9.56 -10.25 10.76
C ALA A 57 10.91 -9.75 11.30
N ARG A 58 11.79 -10.67 11.71
CA ARG A 58 13.15 -10.29 12.11
C ARG A 58 13.88 -9.61 10.94
N PRO A 59 14.67 -8.55 11.16
CA PRO A 59 15.63 -8.10 10.17
C PRO A 59 16.74 -9.14 10.06
N LEU A 60 17.03 -9.64 8.85
CA LEU A 60 18.15 -10.56 8.65
C LEU A 60 19.47 -9.79 8.79
N GLN A 61 20.23 -10.12 9.82
CA GLN A 61 21.59 -9.64 10.01
C GLN A 61 22.55 -10.56 9.25
N LEU A 62 23.45 -9.97 8.48
CA LEU A 62 24.48 -10.65 7.71
C LEU A 62 25.83 -10.22 8.27
N TYR A 63 26.63 -11.19 8.71
CA TYR A 63 27.95 -10.96 9.29
C TYR A 63 28.85 -12.19 9.04
N PRO A 64 30.19 -12.02 9.05
CA PRO A 64 31.13 -13.13 8.89
C PRO A 64 30.88 -14.27 9.88
N HIS A 65 31.09 -15.51 9.41
CA HIS A 65 30.90 -16.77 10.12
C HIS A 65 29.45 -17.17 10.45
N LEU A 66 28.46 -16.35 10.11
CA LEU A 66 27.04 -16.72 10.22
C LEU A 66 26.77 -18.02 9.44
N TYR A 67 26.12 -19.00 10.08
CA TYR A 67 25.64 -20.20 9.40
C TYR A 67 24.38 -19.86 8.61
N LEU A 68 24.56 -19.66 7.30
CA LEU A 68 23.50 -19.27 6.38
C LEU A 68 23.82 -19.88 5.01
N ASN A 69 22.93 -20.75 4.53
CA ASN A 69 23.06 -21.29 3.18
C ASN A 69 22.77 -20.19 2.15
N PRO A 70 23.52 -20.07 1.04
CA PRO A 70 23.19 -19.15 -0.05
C PRO A 70 21.72 -19.22 -0.49
N GLN A 71 21.15 -20.42 -0.57
CA GLN A 71 19.75 -20.61 -0.95
C GLN A 71 18.76 -20.05 0.08
N GLU A 72 19.12 -20.00 1.37
CA GLU A 72 18.30 -19.38 2.42
C GLU A 72 18.28 -17.87 2.24
N LEU A 73 19.42 -17.22 1.98
CA LEU A 73 19.47 -15.80 1.64
C LEU A 73 18.64 -15.50 0.39
N ILE A 74 18.74 -16.33 -0.65
CA ILE A 74 17.93 -16.17 -1.86
C ILE A 74 16.43 -16.35 -1.56
N SER A 75 16.08 -17.22 -0.61
CA SER A 75 14.69 -17.42 -0.19
C SER A 75 14.15 -16.20 0.56
N GLU A 76 14.97 -15.55 1.41
CA GLU A 76 14.67 -14.27 2.05
C GLU A 76 14.49 -13.15 1.03
N LEU A 77 15.43 -13.00 0.11
CA LEU A 77 15.34 -12.00 -0.96
C LEU A 77 14.06 -12.20 -1.80
N LYS A 78 13.70 -13.44 -2.12
CA LYS A 78 12.44 -13.76 -2.81
C LYS A 78 11.20 -13.42 -1.98
N LEU A 79 11.24 -13.65 -0.66
CA LEU A 79 10.14 -13.26 0.24
C LEU A 79 9.92 -11.75 0.27
N LEU A 80 11.00 -10.99 0.18
CA LEU A 80 11.01 -9.52 0.06
C LEU A 80 10.81 -9.03 -1.38
N ASN A 81 10.43 -9.91 -2.31
CA ASN A 81 10.19 -9.59 -3.72
C ASN A 81 11.38 -8.93 -4.41
N TYR A 82 12.60 -9.34 -4.09
CA TYR A 82 13.76 -8.99 -4.89
C TYR A 82 13.70 -9.74 -6.23
N ARG A 83 14.15 -9.06 -7.29
CA ARG A 83 14.15 -9.56 -8.67
C ARG A 83 15.54 -10.03 -9.06
N LYS A 84 15.64 -11.23 -9.64
CA LYS A 84 16.91 -11.73 -10.19
C LYS A 84 17.25 -10.92 -11.44
N SER A 85 18.46 -10.39 -11.50
CA SER A 85 18.96 -9.60 -12.63
C SER A 85 20.37 -10.06 -13.01
N THR A 86 20.75 -9.83 -14.27
CA THR A 86 22.12 -10.03 -14.75
C THR A 86 23.06 -8.96 -14.19
N SER A 87 22.55 -7.75 -13.93
CA SER A 87 23.29 -6.67 -13.30
C SER A 87 22.46 -5.97 -12.23
N VAL A 88 23.07 -5.75 -11.07
CA VAL A 88 22.42 -5.14 -9.90
C VAL A 88 22.62 -3.63 -9.97
N ARG A 89 21.62 -2.93 -10.50
CA ARG A 89 21.67 -1.48 -10.75
C ARG A 89 20.72 -0.69 -9.85
N GLU A 90 19.60 -1.27 -9.49
CA GLU A 90 18.52 -0.61 -8.74
C GLU A 90 18.19 -1.38 -7.47
N PRO A 91 17.66 -0.70 -6.42
CA PRO A 91 17.10 -1.34 -5.24
C PRO A 91 16.13 -2.48 -5.58
N GLY A 92 16.13 -3.53 -4.75
CA GLY A 92 15.26 -4.68 -4.97
C GLY A 92 15.73 -5.64 -6.08
N GLN A 93 16.97 -5.51 -6.58
CA GLN A 93 17.57 -6.44 -7.52
C GLN A 93 18.63 -7.31 -6.84
N TYR A 94 18.79 -8.55 -7.29
CA TYR A 94 19.89 -9.43 -6.87
C TYR A 94 20.46 -10.23 -8.04
N LYS A 95 21.71 -10.64 -7.90
CA LYS A 95 22.37 -11.66 -8.71
C LYS A 95 23.03 -12.68 -7.78
N GLN A 96 23.18 -13.90 -8.27
CA GLN A 96 23.83 -14.99 -7.53
C GLN A 96 24.79 -15.71 -8.47
N ASN A 97 25.92 -16.16 -7.91
CA ASN A 97 26.70 -17.29 -8.39
C ASN A 97 26.79 -18.32 -7.24
N ASP A 98 27.63 -19.35 -7.36
CA ASP A 98 27.67 -20.44 -6.38
C ASP A 98 28.26 -20.02 -5.01
N GLU A 99 29.11 -19.00 -4.99
CA GLU A 99 29.87 -18.57 -3.80
C GLU A 99 29.47 -17.17 -3.30
N MET A 100 28.64 -16.44 -4.03
CA MET A 100 28.40 -15.03 -3.80
C MET A 100 26.99 -14.61 -4.22
N VAL A 101 26.37 -13.83 -3.35
CA VAL A 101 25.10 -13.14 -3.63
C VAL A 101 25.35 -11.65 -3.55
N THR A 102 25.05 -10.94 -4.64
CA THR A 102 25.06 -9.47 -4.65
C THR A 102 23.64 -8.97 -4.80
N PHE A 103 23.21 -8.03 -3.98
CA PHE A 103 21.89 -7.43 -4.05
C PHE A 103 21.96 -5.93 -3.78
N TYR A 104 20.95 -5.20 -4.23
CA TYR A 104 20.78 -3.78 -3.93
C TYR A 104 19.71 -3.64 -2.85
N ARG A 105 20.15 -3.47 -1.60
CA ARG A 105 19.25 -3.30 -0.47
C ARG A 105 18.38 -2.05 -0.65
N ARG A 106 17.11 -2.14 -0.29
CA ARG A 106 16.19 -1.00 -0.26
C ARG A 106 16.46 -0.08 0.91
N GLU A 107 15.90 1.13 0.85
CA GLU A 107 15.80 1.99 2.02
C GLU A 107 14.85 1.37 3.04
N PHE A 108 15.19 1.49 4.32
CA PHE A 108 14.27 1.17 5.41
C PHE A 108 14.55 2.07 6.62
N VAL A 109 13.49 2.54 7.28
CA VAL A 109 13.60 3.38 8.48
C VAL A 109 13.35 2.51 9.71
N TYR A 110 14.41 2.25 10.47
CA TYR A 110 14.33 1.58 11.77
C TYR A 110 14.11 2.62 12.89
N VAL A 111 13.87 2.14 14.11
CA VAL A 111 13.73 2.99 15.30
C VAL A 111 15.00 3.82 15.54
N ASP A 112 16.17 3.23 15.28
CA ASP A 112 17.47 3.87 15.52
C ASP A 112 17.97 4.72 14.34
N GLY A 113 17.23 4.77 13.22
CA GLY A 113 17.57 5.59 12.07
C GLY A 113 17.25 4.99 10.71
N ALA A 114 17.38 5.82 9.67
CA ALA A 114 17.21 5.41 8.29
C ALA A 114 18.45 4.68 7.77
N VAL A 115 18.22 3.54 7.14
CA VAL A 115 19.23 2.77 6.42
C VAL A 115 19.03 3.01 4.93
N LEU A 116 20.00 3.69 4.30
CA LEU A 116 19.90 4.10 2.90
C LEU A 116 20.05 2.90 1.93
N PRO A 117 19.54 3.03 0.68
CA PRO A 117 19.76 2.04 -0.35
C PRO A 117 21.24 1.83 -0.65
N GLN A 118 21.68 0.57 -0.69
CA GLN A 118 23.11 0.26 -0.90
C GLN A 118 23.29 -1.10 -1.56
N LYS A 119 24.32 -1.25 -2.40
CA LYS A 119 24.70 -2.58 -2.91
C LYS A 119 25.46 -3.33 -1.83
N VAL A 120 25.00 -4.54 -1.55
CA VAL A 120 25.59 -5.46 -0.59
C VAL A 120 26.02 -6.71 -1.34
N ARG A 121 27.18 -7.24 -0.97
CA ARG A 121 27.71 -8.50 -1.46
C ARG A 121 28.02 -9.38 -0.27
N VAL A 122 27.55 -10.63 -0.35
CA VAL A 122 27.77 -11.64 0.66
C VAL A 122 28.47 -12.81 -0.02
N SER A 123 29.62 -13.19 0.52
CA SER A 123 30.40 -14.34 0.07
C SER A 123 30.20 -15.51 1.02
N PHE A 124 30.28 -16.73 0.48
CA PHE A 124 29.94 -17.96 1.19
C PHE A 124 30.99 -19.04 1.00
N GLU A 125 31.24 -19.80 2.06
CA GLU A 125 32.05 -21.02 2.04
C GLU A 125 31.44 -22.02 3.03
N ASN A 126 31.26 -23.29 2.64
CA ASN A 126 30.74 -24.35 3.52
C ASN A 126 29.44 -24.00 4.28
N ASN A 127 28.47 -23.38 3.58
CA ASN A 127 27.21 -22.86 4.16
C ASN A 127 27.40 -21.83 5.29
N ARG A 128 28.51 -21.10 5.27
CA ARG A 128 28.76 -19.97 6.15
C ARG A 128 29.07 -18.73 5.34
N VAL A 129 28.68 -17.58 5.87
CA VAL A 129 29.10 -16.28 5.35
C VAL A 129 30.59 -16.10 5.64
N THR A 130 31.39 -15.80 4.63
CA THR A 130 32.81 -15.48 4.79
C THR A 130 33.01 -13.98 4.92
N ASP A 131 32.41 -13.21 4.00
CA ASP A 131 32.54 -11.77 3.92
C ASP A 131 31.19 -11.12 3.65
N VAL A 132 31.04 -9.90 4.20
CA VAL A 132 29.95 -8.98 3.89
C VAL A 132 30.58 -7.68 3.45
N GLU A 133 30.30 -7.25 2.22
CA GLU A 133 30.85 -6.03 1.65
C GLU A 133 29.72 -5.10 1.21
N THR A 134 29.91 -3.79 1.38
CA THR A 134 29.03 -2.78 0.83
C THR A 134 29.74 -1.92 -0.20
N TYR A 135 29.00 -1.46 -1.20
CA TYR A 135 29.52 -0.57 -2.23
C TYR A 135 29.32 0.88 -1.82
N SER A 136 30.42 1.62 -1.66
CA SER A 136 30.44 3.06 -1.39
C SER A 136 31.68 3.69 -2.01
N GLN A 137 31.58 4.95 -2.46
CA GLN A 137 32.70 5.70 -3.05
C GLN A 137 33.44 4.94 -4.18
N ASN A 138 32.69 4.24 -5.04
CA ASN A 138 33.20 3.41 -6.13
C ASN A 138 34.09 2.22 -5.70
N GLN A 139 34.03 1.81 -4.44
CA GLN A 139 34.79 0.67 -3.92
C GLN A 139 33.90 -0.24 -3.09
N TRP A 140 34.31 -1.50 -2.96
CA TRP A 140 33.73 -2.46 -2.02
C TRP A 140 34.47 -2.34 -0.70
N ASN A 141 33.73 -2.14 0.38
CA ASN A 141 34.27 -2.03 1.73
C ASN A 141 33.69 -3.16 2.56
N GLN A 142 34.54 -3.85 3.34
CA GLN A 142 34.06 -4.84 4.30
C GLN A 142 33.23 -4.16 5.38
N GLU A 143 32.10 -4.77 5.72
CA GLU A 143 31.25 -4.38 6.83
C GLU A 143 31.27 -5.48 7.89
N ALA A 144 31.26 -5.07 9.16
CA ALA A 144 31.11 -6.03 10.26
C ALA A 144 29.73 -6.69 10.22
N ILE A 145 28.69 -5.90 9.95
CA ILE A 145 27.30 -6.34 9.94
C ILE A 145 26.53 -5.53 8.88
N SER A 146 25.74 -6.21 8.04
CA SER A 146 24.72 -5.57 7.20
C SER A 146 23.35 -6.15 7.48
N MET A 147 22.35 -5.29 7.61
CA MET A 147 20.96 -5.70 7.80
C MET A 147 20.17 -5.62 6.50
N LEU A 148 19.30 -6.61 6.28
CA LEU A 148 18.28 -6.60 5.24
C LEU A 148 16.98 -6.00 5.78
N GLU A 149 16.18 -5.36 4.93
CA GLU A 149 14.88 -4.84 5.36
C GLU A 149 13.98 -6.01 5.82
N PRO A 150 13.24 -5.86 6.92
CA PRO A 150 12.43 -6.95 7.45
C PRO A 150 11.16 -7.17 6.62
N LEU A 151 10.72 -8.43 6.54
CA LEU A 151 9.51 -8.79 5.83
C LEU A 151 8.28 -8.25 6.57
N LEU A 152 7.45 -7.45 5.89
CA LEU A 152 6.14 -7.08 6.40
C LEU A 152 5.21 -8.30 6.41
N ILE A 153 4.84 -8.75 7.60
CA ILE A 153 3.97 -9.91 7.85
C ILE A 153 2.50 -9.53 7.66
N SER A 154 2.08 -8.47 8.35
CA SER A 154 0.69 -8.02 8.37
C SER A 154 0.56 -6.51 8.53
N ARG A 155 -0.57 -5.99 8.08
CA ARG A 155 -1.06 -4.64 8.39
C ARG A 155 -2.36 -4.85 9.15
N GLU A 156 -2.39 -4.50 10.43
CA GLU A 156 -3.59 -4.57 11.24
C GLU A 156 -4.17 -3.17 11.35
N SER A 157 -5.39 -2.97 10.86
CA SER A 157 -6.16 -1.74 11.03
C SER A 157 -7.39 -2.04 11.89
N ASP A 158 -7.79 -1.10 12.73
CA ASP A 158 -9.12 -1.12 13.35
C ASP A 158 -10.24 -1.12 12.29
N ASP A 159 -11.42 -1.59 12.72
CA ASP A 159 -12.73 -1.90 12.10
C ASP A 159 -13.14 -1.28 10.73
N ASN A 160 -12.44 -0.28 10.21
CA ASN A 160 -12.79 0.42 8.97
C ASN A 160 -12.37 -0.30 7.68
N ASN A 161 -11.65 -1.44 7.73
CA ASN A 161 -11.26 -2.24 6.55
C ASN A 161 -10.52 -1.43 5.44
N GLU A 162 -9.89 -0.31 5.79
CA GLU A 162 -9.16 0.55 4.83
C GLU A 162 -7.66 0.47 5.09
N HIS A 163 -6.97 -0.39 4.35
CA HIS A 163 -5.52 -0.42 4.41
C HIS A 163 -4.96 0.74 3.57
N ARG A 164 -3.94 1.44 4.08
CA ARG A 164 -3.18 2.46 3.34
C ARG A 164 -1.69 2.30 3.59
N GLU A 165 -0.90 2.64 2.58
CA GLU A 165 0.55 2.81 2.68
C GLU A 165 0.86 4.26 2.35
N ILE A 166 1.09 5.07 3.40
CA ILE A 166 1.33 6.50 3.24
C ILE A 166 2.72 6.70 2.65
N ILE A 167 2.76 7.49 1.59
CA ILE A 167 3.99 7.94 0.93
C ILE A 167 4.05 9.46 0.92
N ASN A 168 5.27 9.99 1.00
CA ASN A 168 5.53 11.39 0.75
C ASN A 168 5.70 11.61 -0.76
N LEU A 169 5.12 12.68 -1.30
CA LEU A 169 5.19 12.95 -2.74
C LEU A 169 6.63 13.12 -3.23
N ALA A 170 7.54 13.63 -2.40
CA ALA A 170 8.95 13.80 -2.74
C ALA A 170 9.69 12.47 -3.02
N THR A 171 9.14 11.34 -2.57
CA THR A 171 9.70 10.00 -2.83
C THR A 171 9.13 9.36 -4.11
N VAL A 172 8.13 9.99 -4.72
CA VAL A 172 7.50 9.50 -5.95
C VAL A 172 8.33 9.96 -7.15
N PRO A 173 8.70 9.05 -8.07
CA PRO A 173 9.37 9.44 -9.31
C PRO A 173 8.56 10.47 -10.10
N GLU A 174 9.22 11.53 -10.58
CA GLU A 174 8.58 12.67 -11.27
C GLU A 174 7.69 12.23 -12.45
N TRP A 175 8.17 11.28 -13.26
CA TRP A 175 7.41 10.74 -14.39
C TRP A 175 6.05 10.13 -14.00
N MET A 176 5.88 9.65 -12.75
CA MET A 176 4.60 9.15 -12.24
C MET A 176 3.64 10.30 -11.95
N ILE A 177 4.15 11.40 -11.39
CA ILE A 177 3.37 12.60 -11.13
C ILE A 177 2.89 13.17 -12.47
N ASP A 178 3.81 13.30 -13.44
CA ASP A 178 3.48 13.76 -14.79
C ASP A 178 2.43 12.88 -15.46
N THR A 179 2.63 11.55 -15.43
CA THR A 179 1.65 10.60 -16.00
C THR A 179 0.25 10.79 -15.43
N LEU A 180 0.12 10.97 -14.12
CA LEU A 180 -1.18 11.20 -13.48
C LEU A 180 -1.81 12.51 -13.94
N ILE A 181 -1.03 13.60 -13.95
CA ILE A 181 -1.48 14.93 -14.37
C ILE A 181 -1.89 14.92 -15.84
N THR A 182 -1.08 14.36 -16.74
CA THR A 182 -1.38 14.24 -18.17
C THR A 182 -2.72 13.54 -18.42
N VAL A 183 -3.01 12.47 -17.68
CA VAL A 183 -4.22 11.66 -17.90
C VAL A 183 -5.46 12.26 -17.26
N GLU A 184 -5.36 12.73 -16.01
CA GLU A 184 -6.52 13.13 -15.22
C GLU A 184 -6.77 14.64 -15.28
N ASP A 185 -5.73 15.49 -15.33
CA ASP A 185 -5.87 16.94 -15.23
C ASP A 185 -4.66 17.74 -15.76
N LYS A 186 -4.50 17.81 -17.09
CA LYS A 186 -3.33 18.43 -17.75
C LYS A 186 -3.00 19.87 -17.31
N ASN A 187 -3.99 20.64 -16.85
CA ASN A 187 -3.79 22.03 -16.41
C ASN A 187 -3.81 22.17 -14.88
N PHE A 188 -3.53 21.09 -14.14
CA PHE A 188 -3.68 21.01 -12.69
C PHE A 188 -3.05 22.18 -11.94
N TYR A 189 -1.81 22.56 -12.29
CA TYR A 189 -1.07 23.65 -11.65
C TYR A 189 -1.59 25.06 -12.00
N HIS A 190 -2.41 25.20 -13.03
CA HIS A 190 -2.83 26.51 -13.56
C HIS A 190 -4.25 26.92 -13.17
N HIS A 191 -5.04 26.05 -12.55
CA HIS A 191 -6.40 26.36 -12.13
C HIS A 191 -6.56 26.29 -10.60
N ASN A 192 -7.57 26.96 -10.06
CA ASN A 192 -7.84 26.97 -8.62
C ASN A 192 -8.96 25.97 -8.31
N GLY A 193 -8.65 24.68 -8.25
CA GLY A 193 -9.55 23.61 -7.82
C GLY A 193 -10.57 23.16 -8.85
N ILE A 194 -11.03 24.06 -9.72
CA ILE A 194 -11.97 23.81 -10.80
C ILE A 194 -11.37 24.33 -12.10
N SER A 195 -11.55 23.59 -13.19
CA SER A 195 -11.13 24.01 -14.53
C SER A 195 -12.34 24.37 -15.40
N PRO A 196 -12.67 25.66 -15.58
CA PRO A 196 -13.75 26.10 -16.47
C PRO A 196 -13.55 25.60 -17.90
N PHE A 197 -12.31 25.60 -18.38
CA PHE A 197 -11.94 25.06 -19.69
C PHE A 197 -12.23 23.56 -19.79
N ALA A 198 -11.94 22.76 -18.75
CA ALA A 198 -12.25 21.34 -18.76
C ALA A 198 -13.76 21.06 -18.75
N ILE A 199 -14.53 21.87 -18.00
CA ILE A 199 -16.00 21.78 -17.97
C ILE A 199 -16.59 22.13 -19.34
N ALA A 200 -16.17 23.24 -19.94
CA ALA A 200 -16.66 23.68 -21.25
C ALA A 200 -16.33 22.65 -22.35
N ARG A 201 -15.09 22.14 -22.36
CA ARG A 201 -14.64 21.10 -23.30
C ARG A 201 -15.47 19.82 -23.16
N ALA A 202 -15.68 19.36 -21.93
CA ALA A 202 -16.48 18.17 -21.66
C ALA A 202 -17.94 18.37 -22.04
N LEU A 203 -18.52 19.54 -21.80
CA LEU A 203 -19.88 19.88 -22.20
C LEU A 203 -20.04 19.82 -23.72
N LEU A 204 -19.14 20.47 -24.48
CA LEU A 204 -19.16 20.46 -25.95
C LEU A 204 -19.02 19.04 -26.51
N ALA A 205 -18.10 18.23 -25.97
CA ALA A 205 -17.91 16.84 -26.38
C ALA A 205 -19.16 15.98 -26.10
N ASN A 206 -19.79 16.16 -24.94
CA ASN A 206 -20.97 15.39 -24.55
C ASN A 206 -22.21 15.77 -25.38
N ILE A 207 -22.36 17.06 -25.73
CA ILE A 207 -23.43 17.54 -26.63
C ILE A 207 -23.25 16.92 -28.02
N ARG A 208 -22.03 16.97 -28.57
CA ARG A 208 -21.73 16.38 -29.90
C ARG A 208 -21.95 14.86 -29.94
N ALA A 209 -21.65 14.17 -28.85
CA ALA A 209 -21.78 12.71 -28.78
C ALA A 209 -23.18 12.21 -28.37
N GLY A 210 -24.11 13.11 -27.97
CA GLY A 210 -25.43 12.75 -27.45
C GLY A 210 -25.44 11.93 -26.15
N ARG A 211 -24.27 11.73 -25.53
CA ARG A 211 -24.10 10.95 -24.31
C ARG A 211 -22.87 11.45 -23.55
N LYS A 212 -22.76 11.07 -22.27
CA LYS A 212 -21.57 11.41 -21.45
C LYS A 212 -20.36 10.58 -21.89
N VAL A 213 -19.43 11.22 -22.60
CA VAL A 213 -18.18 10.61 -23.10
C VAL A 213 -16.96 11.13 -22.35
N GLN A 214 -16.94 12.42 -21.98
CA GLN A 214 -15.82 13.07 -21.29
C GLN A 214 -16.25 13.64 -19.93
N GLY A 215 -15.36 13.52 -18.94
CA GLY A 215 -15.50 14.15 -17.63
C GLY A 215 -14.79 15.50 -17.60
N GLY A 216 -15.38 16.50 -16.94
CA GLY A 216 -14.76 17.81 -16.69
C GLY A 216 -14.35 17.99 -15.22
N SER A 217 -14.05 16.90 -14.50
CA SER A 217 -13.66 16.97 -13.08
C SER A 217 -12.15 17.04 -12.95
N THR A 218 -11.67 17.90 -12.05
CA THR A 218 -10.24 18.09 -11.73
C THR A 218 -9.76 17.09 -10.68
N LEU A 219 -8.44 16.95 -10.52
CA LEU A 219 -7.85 16.14 -9.45
C LEU A 219 -8.32 16.60 -8.06
N THR A 220 -8.36 17.92 -7.82
CA THR A 220 -8.85 18.49 -6.55
C THR A 220 -10.32 18.15 -6.28
N GLN A 221 -11.18 18.14 -7.31
CA GLN A 221 -12.58 17.71 -7.16
C GLN A 221 -12.70 16.21 -6.87
N GLN A 222 -11.85 15.39 -7.50
CA GLN A 222 -11.82 13.96 -7.22
C GLN A 222 -11.36 13.69 -5.78
N LEU A 223 -10.37 14.42 -5.28
CA LEU A 223 -9.92 14.36 -3.89
C LEU A 223 -11.04 14.76 -2.92
N ALA A 224 -11.70 15.90 -3.17
CA ALA A 224 -12.83 16.38 -2.37
C ALA A 224 -13.96 15.34 -2.27
N LYS A 225 -14.24 14.66 -3.39
CA LYS A 225 -15.24 13.59 -3.44
C LYS A 225 -14.86 12.38 -2.58
N ASN A 226 -13.63 11.89 -2.71
CA ASN A 226 -13.19 10.65 -2.06
C ASN A 226 -12.86 10.87 -0.59
N LEU A 227 -11.99 11.85 -0.27
CA LEU A 227 -11.47 12.07 1.08
C LEU A 227 -12.51 12.68 2.03
N LEU A 228 -13.21 13.70 1.54
CA LEU A 228 -13.97 14.59 2.42
C LEU A 228 -15.45 14.20 2.47
N LEU A 229 -16.08 14.02 1.30
CA LEU A 229 -17.51 13.73 1.21
C LEU A 229 -17.85 12.26 1.43
N ASN A 230 -16.95 11.33 1.10
CA ASN A 230 -17.14 9.87 1.15
C ASN A 230 -18.54 9.43 0.63
N ASP A 231 -19.03 10.05 -0.44
CA ASP A 231 -20.39 9.87 -0.96
C ASP A 231 -20.38 9.43 -2.43
N SER A 232 -20.88 8.21 -2.65
CA SER A 232 -20.98 7.57 -3.97
C SER A 232 -22.25 7.95 -4.76
N ARG A 233 -23.22 8.64 -4.12
CA ARG A 233 -24.52 8.96 -4.75
C ARG A 233 -24.37 10.01 -5.83
N LYS A 234 -24.88 9.74 -7.03
CA LYS A 234 -24.82 10.70 -8.14
C LYS A 234 -25.88 11.81 -7.97
N SER A 235 -25.54 12.87 -7.22
CA SER A 235 -26.38 14.08 -7.06
C SER A 235 -25.68 15.34 -7.57
N TYR A 236 -26.43 16.23 -8.21
CA TYR A 236 -25.95 17.55 -8.61
C TYR A 236 -25.54 18.41 -7.40
N ILE A 237 -26.25 18.29 -6.27
CA ILE A 237 -25.92 18.99 -5.03
C ILE A 237 -24.54 18.56 -4.52
N ARG A 238 -24.25 17.25 -4.55
CA ARG A 238 -22.91 16.74 -4.19
C ARG A 238 -21.85 17.32 -5.12
N LYS A 239 -22.13 17.44 -6.42
CA LYS A 239 -21.17 17.99 -7.38
C LYS A 239 -20.86 19.48 -7.15
N ILE A 240 -21.84 20.26 -6.69
CA ILE A 240 -21.64 21.65 -6.26
C ILE A 240 -20.80 21.69 -4.98
N LYS A 241 -21.07 20.81 -4.00
CA LYS A 241 -20.25 20.70 -2.78
C LYS A 241 -18.79 20.34 -3.10
N GLU A 242 -18.56 19.38 -4.00
CA GLU A 242 -17.21 19.04 -4.49
C GLU A 242 -16.49 20.25 -5.08
N ALA A 243 -17.20 21.09 -5.83
CA ALA A 243 -16.64 22.28 -6.45
C ALA A 243 -16.22 23.31 -5.40
N PHE A 244 -17.06 23.61 -4.41
CA PHE A 244 -16.71 24.52 -3.31
C PHE A 244 -15.56 24.00 -2.47
N ILE A 245 -15.59 22.71 -2.11
CA ILE A 245 -14.49 22.08 -1.36
C ILE A 245 -13.19 22.12 -2.17
N ALA A 246 -13.25 21.89 -3.49
CA ALA A 246 -12.06 21.94 -4.33
C ALA A 246 -11.45 23.35 -4.40
N LEU A 247 -12.27 24.40 -4.45
CA LEU A 247 -11.79 25.78 -4.38
C LEU A 247 -11.12 26.08 -3.03
N ILE A 248 -11.73 25.62 -1.94
CA ILE A 248 -11.18 25.78 -0.59
C ILE A 248 -9.85 25.04 -0.45
N LEU A 249 -9.77 23.79 -0.93
CA LEU A 249 -8.55 22.99 -0.88
C LEU A 249 -7.39 23.69 -1.61
N ASP A 250 -7.64 24.19 -2.83
CA ASP A 250 -6.60 24.89 -3.61
C ASP A 250 -6.23 26.27 -3.06
N TYR A 251 -7.11 26.89 -2.27
CA TYR A 251 -6.81 28.13 -1.56
C TYR A 251 -5.96 27.89 -0.31
N ARG A 252 -6.18 26.78 0.40
CA ARG A 252 -5.57 26.47 1.70
C ARG A 252 -4.28 25.65 1.60
N PHE A 253 -4.16 24.79 0.59
CA PHE A 253 -3.08 23.81 0.48
C PHE A 253 -2.33 23.99 -0.83
N SER A 254 -1.03 23.72 -0.80
CA SER A 254 -0.23 23.69 -2.03
C SER A 254 -0.68 22.57 -2.97
N LYS A 255 -0.39 22.75 -4.26
CA LYS A 255 -0.64 21.73 -5.29
C LYS A 255 0.00 20.38 -4.95
N ASP A 256 1.22 20.43 -4.42
CA ASP A 256 1.95 19.23 -4.00
C ASP A 256 1.25 18.54 -2.82
N ALA A 257 0.74 19.29 -1.84
CA ALA A 257 -0.01 18.70 -0.74
C ALA A 257 -1.33 18.06 -1.19
N ILE A 258 -1.98 18.63 -2.22
CA ILE A 258 -3.18 18.05 -2.85
C ILE A 258 -2.82 16.77 -3.61
N LEU A 259 -1.72 16.77 -4.37
CA LEU A 259 -1.24 15.58 -5.07
C LEU A 259 -0.82 14.48 -4.10
N GLU A 260 -0.09 14.81 -3.04
CA GLU A 260 0.27 13.85 -1.99
C GLU A 260 -0.98 13.22 -1.37
N ALA A 261 -1.98 14.02 -1.02
CA ALA A 261 -3.25 13.51 -0.51
C ALA A 261 -3.98 12.63 -1.53
N TYR A 262 -3.95 13.01 -2.80
CA TYR A 262 -4.53 12.21 -3.88
C TYR A 262 -3.83 10.86 -4.04
N PHE A 263 -2.49 10.85 -4.04
CA PHE A 263 -1.69 9.64 -4.19
C PHE A 263 -1.94 8.62 -3.08
N ASN A 264 -2.28 9.11 -1.88
CA ASN A 264 -2.55 8.28 -0.70
C ASN A 264 -4.04 7.88 -0.56
N GLU A 265 -4.97 8.62 -1.17
CA GLU A 265 -6.42 8.42 -0.92
C GLU A 265 -7.16 7.69 -2.04
N ILE A 266 -6.70 7.79 -3.29
CA ILE A 266 -7.48 7.32 -4.43
C ILE A 266 -7.81 5.82 -4.32
N TYR A 267 -9.09 5.47 -4.43
CA TYR A 267 -9.53 4.08 -4.46
C TYR A 267 -9.10 3.42 -5.77
N LEU A 268 -8.39 2.29 -5.70
CA LEU A 268 -7.85 1.59 -6.87
C LEU A 268 -8.28 0.12 -6.96
N GLY A 269 -8.90 -0.44 -5.91
CA GLY A 269 -9.37 -1.82 -5.95
C GLY A 269 -9.95 -2.33 -4.65
N GLN A 270 -10.32 -3.60 -4.64
CA GLN A 270 -10.90 -4.29 -3.48
C GLN A 270 -10.13 -5.58 -3.22
N ASN A 271 -9.76 -5.84 -1.96
CA ASN A 271 -9.19 -7.09 -1.48
C ASN A 271 -10.09 -7.70 -0.39
N GLY A 272 -10.97 -8.63 -0.78
CA GLY A 272 -11.96 -9.18 0.15
C GLY A 272 -12.86 -8.08 0.70
N ASN A 273 -12.89 -7.91 2.02
CA ASN A 273 -13.66 -6.86 2.69
C ASN A 273 -12.94 -5.51 2.73
N ASN A 274 -11.67 -5.45 2.28
CA ASN A 274 -10.84 -4.27 2.47
C ASN A 274 -10.64 -3.47 1.17
N GLY A 275 -10.75 -2.15 1.27
CA GLY A 275 -10.47 -1.24 0.16
C GLY A 275 -8.96 -1.10 -0.08
N VAL A 276 -8.56 -1.03 -1.34
CA VAL A 276 -7.17 -0.72 -1.74
C VAL A 276 -7.12 0.76 -2.12
N HIS A 277 -6.67 1.58 -1.18
CA HIS A 277 -6.55 3.03 -1.32
C HIS A 277 -5.08 3.45 -1.46
N GLY A 278 -4.83 4.37 -2.38
CA GLY A 278 -3.53 4.93 -2.68
C GLY A 278 -2.68 4.09 -3.63
N PHE A 279 -1.79 4.74 -4.38
CA PHE A 279 -0.94 4.09 -5.37
C PHE A 279 0.09 3.15 -4.76
N ALA A 280 0.63 3.48 -3.57
CA ALA A 280 1.63 2.63 -2.90
C ALA A 280 1.06 1.27 -2.53
N LEU A 281 -0.12 1.23 -1.89
CA LEU A 281 -0.77 -0.03 -1.58
C LEU A 281 -1.24 -0.76 -2.84
N ALA A 282 -1.76 -0.04 -3.84
CA ALA A 282 -2.15 -0.64 -5.11
C ALA A 282 -0.97 -1.28 -5.86
N SER A 283 0.21 -0.66 -5.82
CA SER A 283 1.45 -1.22 -6.35
C SER A 283 1.79 -2.57 -5.71
N LYS A 284 1.73 -2.63 -4.37
CA LYS A 284 1.93 -3.88 -3.62
C LYS A 284 0.84 -4.91 -3.90
N PHE A 285 -0.41 -4.49 -4.05
CA PHE A 285 -1.54 -5.38 -4.28
C PHE A 285 -1.52 -6.00 -5.68
N TYR A 286 -1.33 -5.18 -6.72
CA TYR A 286 -1.38 -5.63 -8.11
C TYR A 286 -0.05 -6.18 -8.63
N PHE A 287 1.09 -5.71 -8.13
CA PHE A 287 2.42 -6.06 -8.67
C PHE A 287 3.41 -6.60 -7.64
N ASP A 288 3.08 -6.57 -6.34
CA ASP A 288 3.98 -6.98 -5.24
C ASP A 288 5.29 -6.18 -5.16
N LYS A 289 5.29 -4.97 -5.74
CA LYS A 289 6.44 -4.06 -5.86
C LYS A 289 6.21 -2.77 -5.05
N PRO A 290 7.24 -2.17 -4.45
CA PRO A 290 7.18 -0.76 -4.03
C PRO A 290 6.77 0.15 -5.20
N LEU A 291 6.10 1.26 -4.90
CA LEU A 291 5.64 2.18 -5.94
C LEU A 291 6.79 2.63 -6.84
N ALA A 292 7.89 3.10 -6.27
CA ALA A 292 9.05 3.58 -7.02
C ALA A 292 9.72 2.52 -7.92
N GLU A 293 9.40 1.23 -7.74
CA GLU A 293 9.95 0.12 -8.54
C GLU A 293 9.00 -0.36 -9.64
N LEU A 294 7.86 0.30 -9.82
CA LEU A 294 6.95 0.02 -10.93
C LEU A 294 7.55 0.49 -12.24
N GLU A 295 7.37 -0.35 -13.26
CA GLU A 295 7.63 0.05 -14.64
C GLU A 295 6.53 0.97 -15.15
N ARG A 296 6.83 1.75 -16.20
CA ARG A 296 5.90 2.72 -16.80
C ARG A 296 4.57 2.11 -17.19
N HIS A 297 4.58 0.90 -17.75
CA HIS A 297 3.34 0.20 -18.13
C HIS A 297 2.52 -0.27 -16.92
N GLU A 298 3.16 -0.55 -15.78
CA GLU A 298 2.50 -0.98 -14.54
C GLU A 298 1.83 0.22 -13.86
N PHE A 299 2.53 1.35 -13.78
CA PHE A 299 1.94 2.59 -13.27
C PHE A 299 0.83 3.13 -14.19
N ALA A 300 1.01 3.05 -15.52
CA ALA A 300 -0.03 3.37 -16.49
C ALA A 300 -1.32 2.56 -16.28
N LEU A 301 -1.20 1.30 -15.83
CA LEU A 301 -2.35 0.48 -15.46
C LEU A 301 -3.04 0.97 -14.18
N LEU A 302 -2.27 1.40 -13.17
CA LEU A 302 -2.86 1.98 -11.96
C LEU A 302 -3.61 3.28 -12.29
N VAL A 303 -3.01 4.16 -13.09
CA VAL A 303 -3.65 5.39 -13.56
C VAL A 303 -4.89 5.09 -14.42
N ALA A 304 -4.84 4.06 -15.27
CA ALA A 304 -6.00 3.59 -16.03
C ALA A 304 -7.20 3.21 -15.14
N MET A 305 -6.94 2.66 -13.95
CA MET A 305 -7.98 2.26 -12.99
C MET A 305 -8.64 3.43 -12.26
N VAL A 306 -7.96 4.57 -12.10
CA VAL A 306 -8.50 5.77 -11.40
C VAL A 306 -9.90 6.15 -11.88
N LYS A 307 -10.12 6.14 -13.20
CA LYS A 307 -11.40 6.47 -13.82
C LYS A 307 -12.55 5.55 -13.39
N GLY A 308 -12.25 4.30 -13.06
CA GLY A 308 -13.24 3.29 -12.70
C GLY A 308 -12.59 1.99 -12.21
N PRO A 309 -12.20 1.91 -10.93
CA PRO A 309 -11.38 0.80 -10.41
C PRO A 309 -12.01 -0.57 -10.62
N SER A 310 -13.32 -0.70 -10.38
CA SER A 310 -14.04 -1.96 -10.61
C SER A 310 -14.23 -2.28 -12.11
N TYR A 311 -14.35 -1.26 -12.96
CA TYR A 311 -14.60 -1.43 -14.40
C TYR A 311 -13.34 -1.81 -15.17
N TYR A 312 -12.20 -1.23 -14.78
CA TYR A 312 -10.87 -1.47 -15.35
C TYR A 312 -10.03 -2.43 -14.49
N ASN A 313 -10.66 -3.22 -13.61
CA ASN A 313 -9.94 -4.14 -12.75
C ASN A 313 -9.24 -5.24 -13.60
N PRO A 314 -7.90 -5.35 -13.58
CA PRO A 314 -7.17 -6.27 -14.45
C PRO A 314 -7.39 -7.75 -14.12
N LEU A 315 -7.77 -8.08 -12.87
CA LEU A 315 -8.06 -9.45 -12.43
C LEU A 315 -9.40 -9.97 -12.98
N ARG A 316 -10.35 -9.07 -13.25
CA ARG A 316 -11.70 -9.43 -13.72
C ARG A 316 -11.97 -9.04 -15.17
N GLN A 317 -11.33 -7.97 -15.64
CA GLN A 317 -11.65 -7.30 -16.90
C GLN A 317 -10.38 -6.98 -17.70
N GLN A 318 -9.57 -8.01 -17.94
CA GLN A 318 -8.24 -7.90 -18.55
C GLN A 318 -8.24 -7.09 -19.87
N LYS A 319 -9.17 -7.36 -20.79
CA LYS A 319 -9.25 -6.67 -22.09
C LYS A 319 -9.51 -5.16 -21.95
N ARG A 320 -10.41 -4.77 -21.04
CA ARG A 320 -10.76 -3.35 -20.81
C ARG A 320 -9.61 -2.62 -20.14
N ALA A 321 -8.98 -3.26 -19.16
CA ALA A 321 -7.84 -2.73 -18.43
C ALA A 321 -6.64 -2.51 -19.38
N LEU A 322 -6.35 -3.49 -20.23
CA LEU A 322 -5.30 -3.42 -21.25
C LEU A 322 -5.52 -2.25 -22.21
N ALA A 323 -6.70 -2.16 -22.84
CA ALA A 323 -7.01 -1.08 -23.77
C ALA A 323 -6.92 0.32 -23.12
N ARG A 324 -7.27 0.43 -21.83
CA ARG A 324 -7.16 1.70 -21.09
C ARG A 324 -5.72 2.02 -20.70
N ARG A 325 -4.91 1.02 -20.30
CA ARG A 325 -3.47 1.16 -20.07
C ARG A 325 -2.77 1.66 -21.34
N ASP A 326 -3.08 1.07 -22.49
CA ASP A 326 -2.44 1.42 -23.76
C ASP A 326 -2.79 2.84 -24.20
N LEU A 327 -4.02 3.28 -23.90
CA LEU A 327 -4.41 4.67 -24.07
C LEU A 327 -3.65 5.61 -23.12
N VAL A 328 -3.40 5.21 -21.87
CA VAL A 328 -2.56 5.99 -20.94
C VAL A 328 -1.13 6.10 -21.48
N LEU A 329 -0.53 5.00 -21.95
CA LEU A 329 0.79 5.00 -22.57
C LEU A 329 0.84 5.93 -23.80
N GLN A 330 -0.22 5.95 -24.62
CA GLN A 330 -0.31 6.86 -25.76
C GLN A 330 -0.37 8.33 -25.31
N LEU A 331 -1.08 8.64 -24.22
CA LEU A 331 -1.12 9.98 -23.65
C LEU A 331 0.25 10.40 -23.09
N MET A 332 0.99 9.47 -22.47
CA MET A 332 2.35 9.71 -21.98
C MET A 332 3.31 10.12 -23.12
N VAL A 333 3.20 9.49 -24.30
CA VAL A 333 3.94 9.92 -25.50
C VAL A 333 3.55 11.34 -25.92
N SER A 334 2.25 11.62 -25.98
CA SER A 334 1.74 12.91 -26.45
C SER A 334 2.17 14.10 -25.59
N ASP A 335 2.58 13.84 -24.34
CA ASP A 335 3.04 14.82 -23.36
C ASP A 335 4.55 14.70 -23.07
N ASN A 336 5.28 13.92 -23.88
CA ASN A 336 6.74 13.69 -23.77
C ASN A 336 7.21 13.07 -22.45
N VAL A 337 6.34 12.36 -21.74
CA VAL A 337 6.72 11.59 -20.53
C VAL A 337 7.55 10.35 -20.91
N ILE A 338 7.28 9.79 -22.10
CA ILE A 338 8.03 8.67 -22.70
C ILE A 338 8.25 8.94 -24.19
N ASP A 339 9.25 8.31 -24.78
CA ASP A 339 9.47 8.38 -26.23
C ASP A 339 8.69 7.29 -27.01
N ASN A 340 8.69 7.40 -28.35
CA ASN A 340 8.00 6.44 -29.21
C ASN A 340 8.56 5.01 -29.12
N LYS A 341 9.86 4.84 -28.88
CA LYS A 341 10.50 3.52 -28.76
C LYS A 341 10.08 2.85 -27.46
N GLU A 342 10.04 3.61 -26.38
CA GLU A 342 9.51 3.19 -25.09
C GLU A 342 8.04 2.79 -25.20
N TYR A 343 7.22 3.57 -25.91
CA TYR A 343 5.83 3.23 -26.15
C TYR A 343 5.65 1.89 -26.87
N GLU A 344 6.37 1.67 -27.97
CA GLU A 344 6.35 0.41 -28.73
C GLU A 344 6.80 -0.77 -27.86
N TYR A 345 7.78 -0.56 -26.99
CA TYR A 345 8.21 -1.58 -26.03
C TYR A 345 7.15 -1.88 -24.96
N PHE A 346 6.57 -0.85 -24.35
CA PHE A 346 5.65 -0.99 -23.22
C PHE A 346 4.26 -1.49 -23.61
N ILE A 347 3.76 -1.17 -24.80
CA ILE A 347 2.47 -1.68 -25.27
C ILE A 347 2.51 -3.20 -25.48
N GLN A 348 3.68 -3.75 -25.85
CA GLN A 348 3.90 -5.18 -26.02
C GLN A 348 4.09 -5.92 -24.69
N GLN A 349 4.34 -5.22 -23.58
CA GLN A 349 4.52 -5.87 -22.29
C GLN A 349 3.20 -6.50 -21.80
N PRO A 350 3.23 -7.76 -21.33
CA PRO A 350 2.06 -8.41 -20.79
C PRO A 350 1.60 -7.74 -19.49
N MET A 351 0.29 -7.71 -19.27
CA MET A 351 -0.28 -7.22 -18.01
C MET A 351 -0.15 -8.31 -16.93
N GLN A 352 1.04 -8.41 -16.35
CA GLN A 352 1.34 -9.35 -15.26
C GLN A 352 0.88 -8.76 -13.93
N VAL A 353 -0.36 -9.08 -13.54
CA VAL A 353 -0.86 -8.77 -12.21
C VAL A 353 -0.81 -9.99 -11.31
N VAL A 354 -0.47 -9.77 -10.04
CA VAL A 354 -0.37 -10.81 -9.04
C VAL A 354 -1.78 -11.20 -8.59
N ASN A 355 -2.16 -12.45 -8.79
CA ASN A 355 -3.45 -12.97 -8.34
C ASN A 355 -3.35 -13.47 -6.89
N LYS A 356 -3.52 -12.55 -5.93
CA LYS A 356 -3.55 -12.85 -4.48
C LYS A 356 -4.97 -12.78 -3.89
N VAL A 357 -6.00 -13.15 -4.66
CA VAL A 357 -7.38 -13.17 -4.16
C VAL A 357 -7.47 -14.04 -2.89
N GLY A 358 -7.85 -13.42 -1.77
CA GLY A 358 -8.02 -14.09 -0.47
C GLY A 358 -6.90 -13.92 0.55
N GLN A 359 -5.79 -13.24 0.20
CA GLN A 359 -4.67 -12.96 1.13
C GLN A 359 -4.85 -11.65 1.93
N GLY A 360 -6.09 -11.24 2.22
CA GLY A 360 -6.35 -10.26 3.27
C GLY A 360 -6.07 -10.80 4.68
N LYS A 361 -5.76 -12.10 4.80
CA LYS A 361 -5.32 -12.79 6.01
C LYS A 361 -3.79 -12.81 6.05
N SER A 362 -3.21 -12.56 7.22
CA SER A 362 -1.74 -12.59 7.43
C SER A 362 -1.13 -13.87 6.85
N ARG A 363 0.09 -13.75 6.30
CA ARG A 363 0.87 -14.87 5.76
C ARG A 363 1.21 -15.93 6.81
N PHE A 364 1.15 -15.59 8.10
CA PHE A 364 1.54 -16.45 9.22
C PHE A 364 0.50 -16.37 10.36
N PRO A 365 -0.72 -16.90 10.18
CA PRO A 365 -1.83 -16.66 11.09
C PRO A 365 -1.59 -17.20 12.51
N SER A 366 -0.96 -18.36 12.68
CA SER A 366 -0.64 -18.89 14.02
C SER A 366 0.35 -17.97 14.76
N TYR A 367 1.37 -17.47 14.07
CA TYR A 367 2.31 -16.52 14.65
C TYR A 367 1.64 -15.18 14.97
N MET A 368 0.75 -14.70 14.11
CA MET A 368 -0.01 -13.47 14.38
C MET A 368 -0.89 -13.56 15.62
N GLN A 369 -1.43 -14.74 15.95
CA GLN A 369 -2.19 -14.90 17.19
C GLN A 369 -1.32 -14.66 18.43
N LEU A 370 -0.04 -15.07 18.40
CA LEU A 370 0.92 -14.74 19.46
C LEU A 370 1.15 -13.23 19.52
N VAL A 371 1.48 -12.60 18.39
CA VAL A 371 1.74 -11.15 18.32
C VAL A 371 0.55 -10.35 18.84
N MET A 372 -0.67 -10.69 18.43
CA MET A 372 -1.88 -9.99 18.89
C MET A 372 -2.13 -10.20 20.39
N ARG A 373 -1.83 -11.38 20.93
CA ARG A 373 -1.93 -11.65 22.38
C ARG A 373 -0.95 -10.80 23.17
N GLU A 374 0.29 -10.69 22.70
CA GLU A 374 1.32 -9.86 23.33
C GLU A 374 0.99 -8.37 23.24
N LEU A 375 0.60 -7.87 22.06
CA LEU A 375 0.20 -6.47 21.89
C LEU A 375 -0.96 -6.10 22.83
N LYS A 376 -1.97 -6.97 22.95
CA LYS A 376 -3.08 -6.77 23.89
C LYS A 376 -2.62 -6.76 25.34
N ALA A 377 -1.65 -7.59 25.70
CA ALA A 377 -1.11 -7.67 27.05
C ALA A 377 -0.29 -6.42 27.43
N LEU A 378 0.34 -5.76 26.46
CA LEU A 378 1.12 -4.53 26.67
C LEU A 378 0.26 -3.31 27.02
N GLN A 379 -1.06 -3.36 26.80
CA GLN A 379 -2.00 -2.25 27.11
C GLN A 379 -1.50 -0.90 26.58
N LEU A 380 -1.11 -0.86 25.31
CA LEU A 380 -0.61 0.36 24.68
C LEU A 380 -1.71 1.45 24.72
N PRO A 381 -1.38 2.71 25.06
CA PRO A 381 -2.35 3.80 25.01
C PRO A 381 -2.93 3.96 23.60
N GLU A 382 -4.24 4.19 23.50
CA GLU A 382 -5.01 4.32 22.24
C GLU A 382 -4.39 5.34 21.25
N GLN A 383 -3.69 6.35 21.77
CA GLN A 383 -2.96 7.34 20.97
C GLN A 383 -1.79 6.76 20.16
N HIS A 384 -1.20 5.64 20.59
CA HIS A 384 -0.11 4.96 19.86
C HIS A 384 -0.63 4.06 18.74
N GLU A 385 -1.85 3.53 18.88
CA GLU A 385 -2.51 2.74 17.83
C GLU A 385 -2.87 3.63 16.62
N ALA A 386 -3.29 4.87 16.88
CA ALA A 386 -3.63 5.85 15.85
C ALA A 386 -2.42 6.34 15.01
N ASN A 387 -1.18 6.19 15.50
CA ASN A 387 0.02 6.78 14.91
C ASN A 387 0.91 5.80 14.12
N GLY A 388 0.42 4.59 13.81
CA GLY A 388 1.11 3.72 12.85
C GLY A 388 2.28 2.98 13.47
N LEU A 389 2.00 2.31 14.59
CA LEU A 389 2.93 1.48 15.34
C LEU A 389 3.68 0.49 14.42
N LEU A 390 5.00 0.49 14.53
CA LEU A 390 5.86 -0.49 13.87
C LEU A 390 6.22 -1.57 14.89
N VAL A 391 5.83 -2.81 14.64
CA VAL A 391 6.07 -3.96 15.50
C VAL A 391 7.11 -4.85 14.84
N PHE A 392 8.28 -4.99 15.45
CA PHE A 392 9.32 -5.91 14.98
C PHE A 392 9.28 -7.18 15.82
N THR A 393 9.22 -8.34 15.15
CA THR A 393 9.06 -9.65 15.81
C THR A 393 10.30 -10.51 15.65
N GLY A 394 10.38 -11.61 16.40
CA GLY A 394 11.43 -12.62 16.25
C GLY A 394 11.25 -13.55 15.05
N LEU A 395 10.13 -13.45 14.32
CA LEU A 395 9.78 -14.41 13.26
C LEU A 395 10.87 -14.49 12.21
N ASP A 396 11.40 -15.69 12.02
CA ASP A 396 12.21 -16.06 10.88
C ASP A 396 11.31 -16.64 9.78
N PRO A 397 11.07 -15.91 8.68
CA PRO A 397 10.07 -16.29 7.70
C PRO A 397 10.51 -17.49 6.84
N VAL A 398 11.82 -17.73 6.67
CA VAL A 398 12.32 -18.92 5.99
C VAL A 398 12.20 -20.15 6.88
N LEU A 399 12.62 -20.03 8.14
CA LEU A 399 12.49 -21.10 9.13
C LEU A 399 11.01 -21.47 9.37
N GLN A 400 10.13 -20.48 9.49
CA GLN A 400 8.68 -20.68 9.60
C GLN A 400 8.13 -21.51 8.44
N LYS A 401 8.41 -21.11 7.19
CA LYS A 401 7.96 -21.86 6.01
C LYS A 401 8.52 -23.28 5.95
N ASN A 402 9.77 -23.46 6.36
CA ASN A 402 10.39 -24.77 6.43
C ASN A 402 9.70 -25.66 7.46
N TYR A 403 9.40 -25.13 8.66
CA TYR A 403 8.63 -25.85 9.67
C TYR A 403 7.21 -26.17 9.20
N GLU A 404 6.48 -25.23 8.59
CA GLU A 404 5.14 -25.49 8.05
C GLU A 404 5.14 -26.62 7.01
N LYS A 405 6.12 -26.60 6.10
CA LYS A 405 6.29 -27.62 5.06
C LYS A 405 6.61 -28.99 5.66
N LEU A 406 7.59 -29.04 6.58
CA LEU A 406 8.00 -30.28 7.25
C LEU A 406 6.88 -30.83 8.11
N PHE A 407 6.21 -29.97 8.89
CA PHE A 407 5.09 -30.34 9.75
C PHE A 407 3.96 -31.00 8.94
N ASN A 408 3.52 -30.36 7.85
CA ASN A 408 2.47 -30.91 6.99
C ASN A 408 2.88 -32.25 6.37
N ARG A 409 4.14 -32.38 5.93
CA ARG A 409 4.67 -33.65 5.41
C ARG A 409 4.67 -34.75 6.48
N SER A 410 5.11 -34.44 7.69
CA SER A 410 5.16 -35.38 8.81
C SER A 410 3.78 -35.84 9.24
N ILE A 411 2.80 -34.92 9.36
CA ILE A 411 1.41 -35.26 9.68
C ILE A 411 0.83 -36.25 8.65
N LYS A 412 0.97 -35.94 7.35
CA LYS A 412 0.49 -36.83 6.27
C LYS A 412 1.17 -38.21 6.29
N GLN A 413 2.46 -38.25 6.60
CA GLN A 413 3.19 -39.51 6.70
C GLN A 413 2.68 -40.34 7.89
N LEU A 414 2.48 -39.73 9.05
CA LEU A 414 1.96 -40.40 10.25
C LEU A 414 0.54 -40.92 10.04
N GLU A 415 -0.35 -40.10 9.46
CA GLU A 415 -1.72 -40.50 9.13
C GLU A 415 -1.73 -41.74 8.22
N LYS A 416 -0.89 -41.73 7.18
CA LYS A 416 -0.76 -42.87 6.26
C LYS A 416 -0.18 -44.10 6.93
N GLN A 417 0.90 -43.95 7.69
CA GLN A 417 1.62 -45.07 8.31
C GLN A 417 0.78 -45.78 9.38
N HIS A 418 0.03 -45.01 10.16
CA HIS A 418 -0.75 -45.54 11.29
C HIS A 418 -2.23 -45.70 10.99
N LYS A 419 -2.68 -45.43 9.75
CA LYS A 419 -4.09 -45.44 9.33
C LYS A 419 -4.98 -44.58 10.25
N LEU A 420 -4.44 -43.45 10.68
CA LEU A 420 -5.12 -42.48 11.52
C LEU A 420 -5.71 -41.36 10.66
N GLN A 421 -6.72 -40.70 11.18
CA GLN A 421 -7.30 -39.50 10.60
C GLN A 421 -7.21 -38.36 11.62
N ASP A 422 -7.12 -37.14 11.11
CA ASP A 422 -7.15 -35.91 11.90
C ASP A 422 -6.04 -35.79 12.95
N ILE A 423 -4.84 -36.29 12.63
CA ILE A 423 -3.66 -35.99 13.43
C ILE A 423 -3.35 -34.49 13.29
N ASN A 424 -2.98 -33.88 14.40
CA ASN A 424 -2.51 -32.51 14.45
C ASN A 424 -1.41 -32.39 15.52
N GLY A 425 -0.82 -31.23 15.66
CA GLY A 425 0.32 -31.00 16.54
C GLY A 425 0.68 -29.53 16.60
N ALA A 426 1.84 -29.25 17.19
CA ALA A 426 2.38 -27.91 17.28
C ALA A 426 3.91 -27.93 17.19
N VAL A 427 4.49 -26.83 16.71
CA VAL A 427 5.93 -26.57 16.73
C VAL A 427 6.15 -25.16 17.25
N ILE A 428 7.09 -25.01 18.18
CA ILE A 428 7.63 -23.71 18.61
C ILE A 428 9.14 -23.81 18.47
N SER A 429 9.74 -22.84 17.81
CA SER A 429 11.18 -22.67 17.70
C SER A 429 11.57 -21.36 18.37
N LEU A 430 12.55 -21.43 19.27
CA LEU A 430 13.06 -20.31 20.06
C LEU A 430 14.50 -20.02 19.66
N SER A 431 14.84 -18.73 19.54
CA SER A 431 16.22 -18.29 19.49
C SER A 431 16.83 -18.38 20.89
N LEU A 432 18.01 -19.00 21.00
CA LEU A 432 18.73 -19.12 22.28
C LEU A 432 19.39 -17.79 22.70
N ASP A 433 19.70 -16.92 21.74
CA ASP A 433 20.44 -15.69 22.00
C ASP A 433 19.59 -14.62 22.69
N ASN A 434 18.29 -14.57 22.36
CA ASN A 434 17.38 -13.52 22.83
C ASN A 434 16.00 -14.04 23.26
N ALA A 435 15.82 -15.36 23.37
CA ALA A 435 14.57 -16.02 23.74
C ALA A 435 13.35 -15.68 22.86
N SER A 436 13.57 -15.08 21.68
CA SER A 436 12.46 -14.75 20.77
C SER A 436 11.92 -16.01 20.09
N ILE A 437 10.61 -16.02 19.83
CA ILE A 437 9.99 -17.11 19.08
C ILE A 437 10.28 -16.89 17.58
N SER A 438 11.19 -17.69 17.04
CA SER A 438 11.63 -17.65 15.64
C SER A 438 10.65 -18.31 14.69
N ALA A 439 9.90 -19.31 15.16
CA ALA A 439 8.87 -19.98 14.36
C ALA A 439 7.77 -20.56 15.26
N LEU A 440 6.52 -20.54 14.78
CA LEU A 440 5.37 -21.10 15.48
C LEU A 440 4.37 -21.71 14.49
N VAL A 441 4.15 -23.02 14.59
CA VAL A 441 3.13 -23.76 13.84
C VAL A 441 2.08 -24.26 14.83
N GLY A 442 0.86 -23.74 14.73
CA GLY A 442 -0.23 -24.07 15.66
C GLY A 442 -1.27 -25.04 15.12
N ASP A 443 -1.27 -25.31 13.82
CA ASP A 443 -2.27 -26.17 13.16
C ASP A 443 -1.71 -26.79 11.86
N LYS A 444 -2.23 -27.97 11.47
CA LYS A 444 -1.96 -28.61 10.18
C LYS A 444 -2.33 -27.76 8.97
N HIS A 445 -3.27 -26.84 9.12
CA HIS A 445 -3.68 -25.85 8.14
C HIS A 445 -3.01 -24.49 8.42
N ALA A 446 -1.75 -24.39 8.01
CA ALA A 446 -0.89 -23.22 8.28
C ALA A 446 -1.47 -21.87 7.80
N ASN A 447 -2.31 -21.85 6.76
CA ASN A 447 -2.83 -20.62 6.14
C ASN A 447 -4.21 -20.18 6.66
N SER A 448 -4.70 -20.77 7.75
CA SER A 448 -6.00 -20.41 8.33
C SER A 448 -5.87 -19.95 9.78
N PHE A 449 -6.64 -18.90 10.11
CA PHE A 449 -6.95 -18.61 11.51
C PHE A 449 -7.84 -19.72 12.07
N GLY A 450 -7.46 -20.24 13.24
CA GLY A 450 -8.11 -21.36 13.90
C GLY A 450 -7.46 -21.61 15.27
N PHE A 451 -7.81 -22.73 15.89
CA PHE A 451 -7.30 -23.11 17.21
C PHE A 451 -5.78 -23.31 17.19
N ASN A 452 -5.04 -22.45 17.91
CA ASN A 452 -3.59 -22.48 17.92
C ASN A 452 -3.08 -23.44 19.01
N ARG A 453 -2.72 -24.66 18.60
CA ARG A 453 -2.25 -25.69 19.53
C ARG A 453 -0.92 -25.36 20.20
N ALA A 454 -0.11 -24.49 19.60
CA ALA A 454 1.14 -24.06 20.21
C ALA A 454 0.89 -23.16 21.43
N LEU A 455 -0.21 -22.40 21.43
CA LEU A 455 -0.52 -21.42 22.47
C LEU A 455 -1.61 -21.88 23.44
N ASP A 456 -2.61 -22.61 22.95
CA ASP A 456 -3.86 -22.83 23.68
C ASP A 456 -4.13 -24.31 24.02
N ALA A 457 -3.38 -25.25 23.44
CA ALA A 457 -3.55 -26.67 23.77
C ALA A 457 -2.81 -27.04 25.06
N ASN A 458 -3.56 -27.26 26.14
CA ASN A 458 -3.01 -27.86 27.35
C ASN A 458 -2.94 -29.38 27.21
N ARG A 459 -1.77 -29.98 27.42
CA ARG A 459 -1.51 -31.42 27.26
C ARG A 459 -0.59 -31.92 28.37
N ASN A 460 -0.73 -33.20 28.75
CA ASN A 460 0.21 -33.85 29.64
C ASN A 460 1.60 -33.91 28.96
N ILE A 461 2.59 -33.30 29.60
CA ILE A 461 3.98 -33.21 29.10
C ILE A 461 4.76 -34.54 29.25
N GLY A 462 4.25 -35.49 30.03
CA GLY A 462 4.83 -36.81 30.21
C GLY A 462 6.29 -36.75 30.66
N SER A 463 7.17 -37.49 29.99
CA SER A 463 8.59 -37.57 30.35
C SER A 463 9.39 -36.28 30.13
N LEU A 464 8.82 -35.22 29.52
CA LEU A 464 9.51 -33.94 29.32
C LEU A 464 9.83 -33.21 30.65
N ILE A 465 9.18 -33.57 31.76
CA ILE A 465 9.48 -32.98 33.09
C ILE A 465 10.81 -33.46 33.68
N LYS A 466 11.34 -34.59 33.21
CA LYS A 466 12.49 -35.27 33.81
C LYS A 466 13.73 -34.36 33.96
N PRO A 467 14.15 -33.58 32.94
CA PRO A 467 15.32 -32.71 33.08
C PRO A 467 15.20 -31.69 34.23
N ALA A 468 14.01 -31.17 34.52
CA ALA A 468 13.81 -30.25 35.65
C ALA A 468 14.08 -30.94 36.99
N VAL A 469 13.66 -32.21 37.14
CA VAL A 469 13.91 -33.00 38.35
C VAL A 469 15.41 -33.28 38.51
N TYR A 470 16.10 -33.66 37.43
CA TYR A 470 17.55 -33.86 37.46
C TYR A 470 18.31 -32.56 37.75
N LEU A 471 17.87 -31.44 37.18
CA LEU A 471 18.47 -30.13 37.43
C LEU A 471 18.39 -29.76 38.91
N THR A 472 17.23 -29.96 39.55
CA THR A 472 17.07 -29.73 40.99
C THR A 472 17.95 -30.62 41.85
N ALA A 473 18.25 -31.84 41.39
CA ALA A 473 19.14 -32.75 42.12
C ALA A 473 20.63 -32.41 41.95
N LEU A 474 20.99 -31.70 40.88
CA LEU A 474 22.36 -31.27 40.58
C LEU A 474 22.70 -29.86 41.10
N ALA A 475 21.68 -29.03 41.35
CA ALA A 475 21.80 -27.71 41.97
C ALA A 475 21.91 -27.84 43.49
#